data_AF-A0A0S1B429-F1
#
_entry.id   AF-A0A0S1B429-F1
#
_cell.length_a   1.000
_cell.length_b   1.000
_cell.length_c   1.000
_cell.angle_alpha   90.00
_cell.angle_beta   90.00
_cell.angle_gamma   90.00
#
_symmetry.space_group_name_H-M   'P 1'
#
loop_
_entity.id
_entity.type
_entity.pdbx_description
1 polymer ?
#
loop_
_entity_poly.entity_id
_entity_poly.type
_entity_poly.pdbx_seq_one_letter_code
_entity_poly.pdbx_strand_id
1 'polypeptide(L)'
;MTHITQRQVSHAEPLPACRNGHPSRHIHDQRRVESSGGHFIECRCCSSGRHATFEEALQDWRRRNGRRGPRRQAPAEPGNVVQLGLRLVGASGG
;
A
#
# COMPACT_ATOMS: atom_id res chain seq x y z
N MET A 1 22.59 -3.42 28.49
CA MET A 1 22.74 -4.02 27.14
C MET A 1 21.40 -3.93 26.44
N THR A 2 21.18 -2.92 25.60
CA THR A 2 19.95 -2.80 24.81
C THR A 2 19.97 -3.89 23.75
N HIS A 3 19.22 -4.98 23.95
CA HIS A 3 19.08 -6.01 22.93
C HIS A 3 18.43 -5.38 21.69
N ILE A 4 19.19 -5.25 20.61
CA ILE A 4 18.65 -4.91 19.30
C ILE A 4 17.92 -6.16 18.81
N THR A 5 16.61 -6.21 19.04
CA THR A 5 15.76 -7.34 18.63
C THR A 5 15.14 -7.15 17.25
N GLN A 6 15.39 -6.01 16.62
CA GLN A 6 14.76 -5.61 15.37
C GLN A 6 15.80 -5.58 14.24
N ARG A 7 15.55 -6.29 13.15
CA ARG A 7 16.43 -6.35 11.99
C ARG A 7 15.69 -6.01 10.70
N GLN A 8 16.27 -5.14 9.89
CA GLN A 8 15.80 -4.93 8.52
C GLN A 8 16.20 -6.12 7.64
N VAL A 9 15.23 -6.67 6.92
CA VAL A 9 15.44 -7.76 5.97
C VAL A 9 15.46 -7.17 4.57
N SER A 10 16.62 -7.27 3.91
CA SER A 10 16.78 -6.90 2.51
C SER A 10 16.19 -7.99 1.62
N HIS A 11 15.38 -7.59 0.65
CA HIS A 11 14.82 -8.48 -0.37
C HIS A 11 15.50 -8.21 -1.71
N ALA A 12 15.62 -9.25 -2.55
CA ALA A 12 16.13 -9.10 -3.91
C ALA A 12 15.16 -8.31 -4.81
N GLU A 13 13.86 -8.50 -4.61
CA GLU A 13 12.82 -7.72 -5.26
C GLU A 13 12.40 -6.53 -4.36
N PRO A 14 12.32 -5.30 -4.89
CA PRO A 14 11.97 -4.15 -4.09
C PRO A 14 10.52 -4.24 -3.58
N LEU A 15 10.33 -3.95 -2.29
CA LEU A 15 9.00 -3.92 -1.68
C LEU A 15 8.12 -2.83 -2.31
N PRO A 16 6.80 -3.05 -2.40
CA PRO A 16 5.89 -2.07 -2.96
C PRO A 16 5.91 -0.77 -2.14
N ALA A 17 6.07 0.35 -2.84
CA ALA A 17 6.07 1.68 -2.23
C ALA A 17 4.73 1.99 -1.53
N CYS A 18 4.76 2.92 -0.58
CA CYS A 18 3.54 3.35 0.08
C CYS A 18 2.60 4.14 -0.85
N ARG A 19 1.41 4.52 -0.37
CA ARG A 19 0.46 5.36 -1.12
C ARG A 19 1.02 6.74 -1.54
N ASN A 20 2.10 7.20 -0.92
CA ASN A 20 2.79 8.44 -1.26
C ASN A 20 4.06 8.23 -2.11
N GLY A 21 4.38 6.98 -2.50
CA GLY A 21 5.56 6.66 -3.30
C GLY A 21 6.87 6.55 -2.50
N HIS A 22 6.80 6.49 -1.16
CA HIS A 22 8.00 6.28 -0.35
C HIS A 22 8.46 4.83 -0.41
N PRO A 23 9.79 4.59 -0.40
CA PRO A 23 10.34 3.25 -0.31
C PRO A 23 9.92 2.62 1.02
N SER A 24 9.57 1.34 0.96
CA SER A 24 9.20 0.55 2.13
C SER A 24 10.34 -0.40 2.51
N ARG A 25 10.44 -0.70 3.81
CA ARG A 25 11.44 -1.61 4.38
C ARG A 25 10.74 -2.67 5.21
N HIS A 26 11.17 -3.92 5.05
CA HIS A 26 10.70 -5.04 5.84
C HIS A 26 11.56 -5.16 7.08
N ILE A 27 10.89 -5.19 8.22
CA ILE A 27 11.50 -5.31 9.52
C ILE A 27 10.99 -6.61 10.17
N HIS A 28 11.93 -7.40 10.67
CA HIS A 28 11.64 -8.58 11.47
C HIS A 28 12.07 -8.31 12.91
N ASP A 29 11.10 -8.30 13.81
CA ASP A 29 11.31 -8.18 15.24
C ASP A 29 11.34 -9.58 15.87
N GLN A 30 12.50 -9.97 16.40
CA GLN A 30 12.78 -11.29 16.98
C GLN A 30 12.28 -11.44 18.42
N ARG A 31 11.58 -10.44 18.99
CA ARG A 31 10.89 -10.67 20.27
C ARG A 31 9.83 -11.77 20.08
N ARG A 32 9.40 -12.39 21.17
CA ARG A 32 8.24 -13.31 21.10
C ARG A 32 7.04 -12.56 20.52
N VAL A 33 6.23 -13.21 19.70
CA VAL A 33 4.95 -12.65 19.18
C VAL A 33 4.06 -12.14 20.33
N GLU A 34 4.08 -12.85 21.47
CA GLU A 34 3.43 -12.47 22.74
C GLU A 34 3.88 -11.11 23.29
N SER A 35 5.08 -10.66 22.89
CA SER A 35 5.72 -9.42 23.29
C SER A 35 5.85 -8.44 22.11
N SER A 36 4.89 -8.47 21.18
CA SER A 36 4.89 -7.67 19.95
C SER A 36 6.07 -7.94 18.99
N GLY A 37 6.57 -9.18 18.96
CA GLY A 37 7.46 -9.65 17.90
C GLY A 37 6.73 -9.97 16.60
N GLY A 38 7.49 -10.09 15.51
CA GLY A 38 6.96 -10.47 14.19
C GLY A 38 7.44 -9.58 13.05
N HIS A 39 6.83 -9.81 11.89
CA HIS A 39 7.13 -9.13 10.64
C HIS A 39 6.24 -7.91 10.46
N PHE A 40 6.84 -6.80 10.03
CA PHE A 40 6.10 -5.63 9.60
C PHE A 40 6.86 -4.87 8.52
N ILE A 41 6.12 -4.09 7.73
CA ILE A 41 6.67 -3.26 6.66
C ILE A 41 6.39 -1.81 7.00
N GLU A 42 7.39 -0.94 6.89
CA GLU A 42 7.25 0.48 7.16
C GLU A 42 7.82 1.35 6.04
N CYS A 43 7.30 2.58 5.93
CA CYS A 43 7.93 3.70 5.22
C CYS A 43 8.26 4.79 6.24
N ARG A 44 8.90 5.88 5.77
CA ARG A 44 9.04 7.13 6.54
C ARG A 44 7.72 7.78 6.99
N CYS A 45 6.58 7.24 6.59
CA CYS A 45 5.27 7.87 6.70
C CYS A 45 4.23 7.08 7.50
N CYS A 46 4.31 5.76 7.46
CA CYS A 46 3.31 4.81 7.92
C CYS A 46 3.98 3.44 8.16
N SER A 47 3.32 2.58 8.93
CA SER A 47 3.73 1.20 9.17
C SER A 47 2.54 0.22 9.05
N SER A 48 2.81 -1.02 8.65
CA SER A 48 1.83 -2.12 8.71
C SER A 48 1.59 -2.58 10.14
N GLY A 49 0.62 -3.47 10.34
CA GLY A 49 0.54 -4.25 11.57
C GLY A 49 1.78 -5.15 11.74
N ARG A 50 1.95 -5.69 12.95
CA ARG A 50 2.90 -6.77 13.23
C ARG A 50 2.20 -8.10 12.97
N HIS A 51 2.82 -8.95 12.17
CA HIS A 51 2.26 -10.24 11.75
C HIS A 51 3.23 -11.39 12.02
N ALA A 52 2.70 -12.61 12.12
CA ALA A 52 3.52 -13.80 12.34
C ALA A 52 4.42 -14.12 11.14
N THR A 53 3.99 -13.73 9.93
CA THR A 53 4.75 -13.98 8.69
C THR A 53 4.93 -12.71 7.86
N PHE A 54 5.96 -12.72 7.00
CA PHE A 54 6.21 -11.64 6.05
C PHE A 54 5.07 -11.49 5.03
N GLU A 55 4.46 -12.58 4.58
CA GLU A 55 3.38 -12.55 3.59
C GLU A 55 2.13 -11.83 4.12
N GLU A 56 1.77 -12.09 5.38
CA GLU A 56 0.68 -11.38 6.05
C GLU A 56 0.98 -9.88 6.18
N ALA A 57 2.22 -9.54 6.56
CA ALA A 57 2.67 -8.14 6.63
C ALA A 57 2.64 -7.46 5.25
N LEU A 58 3.04 -8.17 4.20
CA LEU A 58 2.99 -7.69 2.83
C LEU A 58 1.55 -7.51 2.34
N GLN A 59 0.65 -8.44 2.67
CA GLN A 59 -0.75 -8.36 2.32
C GLN A 59 -1.44 -7.20 3.03
N ASP A 60 -1.20 -7.01 4.34
CA ASP A 60 -1.70 -5.87 5.10
C ASP A 60 -1.12 -4.55 4.56
N TRP A 61 0.17 -4.50 4.27
CA TRP A 61 0.81 -3.35 3.63
C TRP A 61 0.18 -3.03 2.27
N ARG A 62 -0.07 -4.03 1.42
CA ARG A 62 -0.77 -3.88 0.14
C ARG A 62 -2.23 -3.47 0.30
N ARG A 63 -2.93 -3.92 1.35
CA ARG A 63 -4.31 -3.46 1.62
C ARG A 63 -4.35 -1.99 2.03
N ARG A 64 -3.44 -1.57 2.91
CA ARG A 64 -3.40 -0.19 3.44
C ARG A 64 -2.83 0.81 2.42
N ASN A 65 -1.77 0.41 1.74
CA ASN A 65 -1.01 1.26 0.82
C ASN A 65 -1.29 0.97 -0.64
N GLY A 66 -2.14 -0.03 -0.93
CA GLY A 66 -2.64 -0.35 -2.25
C GLY A 66 -3.28 0.87 -2.85
N ARG A 67 -2.46 1.66 -3.54
CA ARG A 67 -2.92 2.47 -4.65
C ARG A 67 -3.71 1.48 -5.50
N ARG A 68 -4.99 1.77 -5.79
CA ARG A 68 -5.61 1.26 -7.01
C ARG A 68 -4.53 1.50 -8.06
N GLY A 69 -3.92 0.43 -8.58
CA GLY A 69 -2.93 0.59 -9.65
C GLY A 69 -3.55 1.54 -10.68
N PRO A 70 -2.78 2.40 -11.36
CA PRO A 70 -3.35 3.19 -12.44
C PRO A 70 -4.17 2.21 -13.26
N ARG A 71 -5.50 2.40 -13.29
CA ARG A 71 -6.40 1.60 -14.12
C ARG A 71 -5.68 1.64 -15.45
N ARG A 72 -5.16 0.48 -15.90
CA ARG A 72 -4.46 0.38 -17.18
C ARG A 72 -5.42 1.07 -18.12
N GLN A 73 -5.06 2.27 -18.59
CA GLN A 73 -5.88 2.95 -19.56
C GLN A 73 -5.77 1.98 -20.73
N ALA A 74 -6.85 1.22 -20.94
CA ALA A 74 -6.98 0.46 -22.16
C ALA A 74 -6.68 1.47 -23.27
N PRO A 75 -5.88 1.10 -24.28
CA PRO A 75 -5.72 1.94 -25.46
C PRO A 75 -7.12 2.43 -25.84
N ALA A 76 -7.27 3.75 -25.93
CA ALA A 76 -8.51 4.35 -26.39
C ALA A 76 -8.66 3.92 -27.86
N GLU A 77 -9.28 2.76 -28.07
CA GLU A 77 -9.82 2.38 -29.37
C GLU A 77 -10.86 3.44 -29.73
N PRO A 78 -10.65 4.23 -30.79
CA PRO A 78 -11.67 5.14 -31.26
C PRO A 78 -12.69 4.31 -32.04
N GLY A 79 -13.94 4.22 -31.60
CA GLY A 79 -14.91 3.53 -32.45
C GLY A 79 -16.38 3.50 -32.09
N ASN A 80 -16.80 3.65 -30.83
CA ASN A 80 -18.22 3.39 -30.49
C ASN A 80 -18.67 3.92 -29.13
N VAL A 81 -17.96 4.91 -28.56
CA VAL A 81 -18.43 5.61 -27.37
C VAL A 81 -19.23 6.84 -27.78
N VAL A 82 -20.56 6.74 -27.70
CA VAL A 82 -21.42 7.93 -27.76
C VAL A 82 -21.38 8.60 -26.38
N GLN A 83 -20.63 9.68 -26.26
CA GLN A 83 -20.63 10.50 -25.05
C GLN A 83 -21.98 11.23 -24.96
N LEU A 84 -22.90 10.68 -24.16
CA LEU A 84 -24.23 11.27 -23.95
C LEU A 84 -24.06 12.61 -23.21
N GLY A 85 -24.30 13.72 -23.92
CA GLY A 85 -24.19 15.08 -23.41
C GLY A 85 -25.32 15.43 -22.44
N LEU A 86 -25.25 14.93 -21.20
CA LEU A 86 -26.14 15.33 -20.12
C LEU A 86 -25.81 16.77 -19.70
N ARG A 87 -26.59 17.75 -20.19
CA ARG A 87 -26.62 19.10 -19.62
C ARG A 87 -27.49 19.08 -18.38
N LEU A 88 -26.85 19.08 -17.20
CA LEU A 88 -27.50 19.49 -15.97
C LEU A 88 -27.76 20.99 -16.04
N VAL A 89 -28.96 21.36 -16.51
CA VAL A 89 -29.47 22.72 -16.33
C VAL A 89 -29.88 22.82 -14.86
N GLY A 90 -28.99 23.38 -14.04
CA GLY A 90 -29.32 23.76 -12.67
C GLY A 90 -30.32 24.90 -12.72
N ALA A 91 -31.60 24.55 -12.60
CA ALA A 91 -32.68 25.51 -12.44
C ALA A 91 -32.70 26.07 -11.01
N SER A 92 -32.64 27.40 -10.95
CA SER A 92 -33.45 28.27 -10.07
C SER A 92 -33.03 28.58 -8.64
N GLY A 93 -33.10 29.89 -8.35
CA GLY A 93 -33.33 30.52 -7.04
C GLY A 93 -32.18 31.46 -6.67
N GLY A 94 -32.33 32.78 -6.52
CA GLY A 94 -33.48 33.68 -6.46
C GLY A 94 -32.97 34.98 -5.83
#